data_AF-A0A9Q4G8E1-F1
#
_entry.id   AF-A0A9Q4G8E1-F1
#
_cell.length_a   1.000
_cell.length_b   1.000
_cell.length_c   1.000
_cell.angle_alpha   90.00
_cell.angle_beta   90.00
_cell.angle_gamma   90.00
#
_symmetry.space_group_name_H-M   'P 1'
#
loop_
_entity.id
_entity.type
_entity.pdbx_description
1 polymer ?
#
loop_
_entity_poly.entity_id
_entity_poly.type
_entity_poly.pdbx_seq_one_letter_code
_entity_poly.pdbx_strand_id
1 'polypeptide(L)'
;MARVKNIEAFCNVCNSVTKMELAGDAKVFDLQNKKWAKCKKCKQMIIIDPTESPKPEKLTADNIEIENCSEYSPKKSYSVGESIYHSAWDDYGRVIGKEISSSGQNTIKVEFQKLGHKKLIESIL
;
A
#
# COMPACT_ATOMS: atom_id res chain seq x y z
N MET A 1 11.35 27.95 24.12
CA MET A 1 10.39 27.82 23.00
C MET A 1 10.84 26.66 22.13
N ALA A 2 10.19 25.50 22.24
CA ALA A 2 10.58 24.31 21.48
C ALA A 2 10.28 24.56 19.98
N ARG A 3 11.30 24.45 19.13
CA ARG A 3 11.14 24.52 17.66
C ARG A 3 10.22 23.38 17.23
N VAL A 4 8.94 23.69 16.99
CA VAL A 4 7.98 22.72 16.45
C VAL A 4 8.47 22.34 15.06
N LYS A 5 9.07 21.16 14.92
CA LYS A 5 9.50 20.65 13.63
C LYS A 5 8.26 20.11 12.92
N ASN A 6 7.87 20.75 11.82
CA ASN A 6 6.84 20.26 10.93
C ASN A 6 7.43 19.21 9.99
N ILE A 7 6.65 18.17 9.70
CA ILE A 7 7.03 17.11 8.76
C ILE A 7 5.81 16.76 7.89
N GLU A 8 6.04 16.35 6.65
CA GLU A 8 4.99 15.79 5.81
C GLU A 8 4.92 14.30 6.06
N ALA A 9 3.74 13.82 6.47
CA ALA A 9 3.51 12.41 6.77
C ALA A 9 2.15 11.96 6.25
N PHE A 10 2.03 10.67 5.96
CA PHE A 10 0.76 10.07 5.60
C PHE A 10 -0.16 9.97 6.83
N CYS A 11 -1.39 10.46 6.70
CA CYS A 11 -2.39 10.33 7.75
C CYS A 11 -3.37 9.22 7.43
N ASN A 12 -3.40 8.15 8.22
CA ASN A 12 -4.36 7.05 8.07
C ASN A 12 -5.82 7.52 8.17
N VAL A 13 -6.07 8.63 8.86
CA VAL A 13 -7.42 9.21 9.02
C VAL A 13 -7.80 10.09 7.84
N CYS A 14 -6.87 10.84 7.27
CA CYS A 14 -7.14 11.68 6.09
C CYS A 14 -6.88 10.96 4.76
N ASN A 15 -6.35 9.73 4.81
CA ASN A 15 -5.89 8.94 3.68
C ASN A 15 -5.06 9.75 2.67
N SER A 16 -4.24 10.68 3.17
CA SER A 16 -3.47 11.63 2.36
C SER A 16 -2.22 12.08 3.10
N VAL A 17 -1.19 12.46 2.32
CA VAL A 17 0.01 13.09 2.85
C VAL A 17 -0.33 14.51 3.27
N THR A 18 -0.07 14.84 4.53
CA THR A 18 -0.41 16.14 5.11
C THR A 18 0.70 16.63 6.01
N LYS A 19 0.78 17.95 6.20
CA LYS A 19 1.71 18.55 7.17
C LYS A 19 1.28 18.19 8.59
N MET A 20 2.21 17.60 9.33
CA MET A 20 2.04 17.20 10.73
C MET A 20 3.03 17.92 11.64
N GLU A 21 2.67 18.03 12.91
CA GLU A 21 3.46 18.67 13.96
C GLU A 21 4.06 17.61 14.87
N LEU A 22 5.38 17.50 14.93
CA LEU A 22 6.06 16.54 15.80
C LEU A 22 5.83 16.90 17.27
N ALA A 23 5.29 15.94 18.03
CA ALA A 23 4.94 16.01 19.43
C ALA A 23 5.82 15.05 20.26
N GLY A 24 7.15 15.15 20.08
CA GLY A 24 8.14 14.41 20.88
C GLY A 24 8.43 12.97 20.41
N ASP A 25 9.43 12.36 21.03
CA ASP A 25 9.87 10.99 20.72
C ASP A 25 8.90 9.96 21.32
N ALA A 26 8.49 8.97 20.52
CA ALA A 26 7.64 7.87 20.98
C ALA A 26 8.57 6.79 21.57
N LYS A 27 8.64 6.71 22.90
CA LYS A 27 9.31 5.59 23.59
C LYS A 27 8.41 4.36 23.56
N VAL A 28 8.29 3.73 22.39
CA VAL A 28 7.67 2.41 22.28
C VAL A 28 8.78 1.37 22.33
N PHE A 29 8.65 0.40 23.25
CA PHE A 29 9.55 -0.76 23.34
C PHE A 29 9.62 -1.41 21.94
N ASP A 30 10.82 -1.68 21.45
CA ASP A 30 11.13 -2.36 20.18
C ASP A 30 11.25 -1.51 18.89
N LEU A 31 10.99 -0.19 18.90
CA LEU A 31 11.09 0.63 17.69
C LEU A 31 11.91 1.91 17.93
N GLN A 32 13.22 1.82 17.71
CA GLN A 32 14.09 2.99 17.73
C GLN A 32 13.65 3.98 16.64
N ASN A 33 13.54 5.26 17.02
CA ASN A 33 13.37 6.44 16.14
C ASN A 33 11.95 6.91 15.75
N LYS A 34 10.87 6.26 16.22
CA LYS A 34 9.51 6.76 15.96
C LYS A 34 9.15 7.99 16.81
N LYS A 35 8.36 8.91 16.26
CA LYS A 35 7.93 10.16 16.91
C LYS A 35 6.42 10.34 16.82
N TRP A 36 5.83 10.97 17.82
CA TRP A 36 4.44 11.37 17.75
C TRP A 36 4.30 12.56 16.81
N ALA A 37 3.26 12.57 15.99
CA ALA A 37 2.94 13.66 15.09
C ALA A 37 1.44 13.92 15.06
N LYS A 38 1.07 15.20 15.13
CA LYS A 38 -0.32 15.65 15.05
C LYS A 38 -0.63 16.12 13.64
N CYS A 39 -1.60 15.49 13.00
CA CYS A 39 -2.07 15.93 11.69
C CYS A 39 -2.76 17.30 11.78
N LYS A 40 -2.37 18.28 10.96
CA LYS A 40 -3.01 19.61 10.96
C LYS A 40 -4.45 19.59 10.43
N LYS A 41 -4.82 18.56 9.65
CA LYS A 41 -6.14 18.45 9.01
C LYS A 41 -7.19 17.83 9.94
N CYS A 42 -6.96 16.61 10.44
CA CYS A 42 -7.88 15.90 11.34
C CYS A 42 -7.56 16.08 12.83
N LYS A 43 -6.45 16.75 13.16
CA LYS A 43 -5.97 16.96 14.55
C LYS A 43 -5.65 15.67 15.32
N GLN A 44 -5.66 14.51 14.65
CA GLN A 44 -5.33 13.22 15.26
C GLN A 44 -3.82 13.07 15.46
N MET A 45 -3.46 12.46 16.59
CA MET A 45 -2.08 12.10 16.91
C MET A 45 -1.78 10.70 16.39
N ILE A 46 -0.68 10.57 15.66
CA ILE A 46 -0.20 9.30 15.12
C ILE A 46 1.29 9.17 15.38
N ILE A 47 1.80 7.94 15.31
CA ILE A 47 3.22 7.66 15.39
C ILE A 47 3.76 7.61 13.96
N ILE A 48 4.82 8.36 13.69
CA ILE A 48 5.49 8.40 12.40
C ILE A 48 6.98 8.15 12.58
N ASP A 49 7.62 7.61 11.57
CA ASP A 49 9.08 7.56 11.50
C ASP A 49 9.57 8.78 10.69
N PRO A 50 10.42 9.66 11.27
CA PRO A 50 10.91 10.85 10.58
C PRO A 50 12.06 10.56 9.61
N THR A 51 12.65 9.36 9.67
CA THR A 51 13.68 8.91 8.71
C THR A 51 13.07 8.21 7.51
N GLU A 52 11.86 7.69 7.64
CA GLU A 52 11.06 7.25 6.50
C GLU A 52 10.46 8.47 5.81
N SER A 53 10.81 8.66 4.53
CA SER A 53 10.07 9.58 3.67
C SER A 53 8.59 9.23 3.73
N PRO A 54 7.65 10.20 3.59
CA PRO A 54 6.22 9.93 3.45
C PRO A 54 5.94 9.30 2.09
N LYS A 55 6.57 8.16 1.83
CA LYS A 55 6.11 7.20 0.89
C LYS A 55 4.84 6.68 1.56
N PRO A 56 3.64 6.89 1.01
CA PRO A 56 2.71 5.79 1.11
C PRO A 56 3.54 4.55 0.73
N GLU A 57 3.46 3.47 1.49
CA GLU A 57 3.81 2.17 0.93
C GLU A 57 2.78 1.88 -0.18
N LYS A 58 2.80 2.69 -1.24
CA LYS A 58 2.57 2.23 -2.58
C LYS A 58 3.67 1.23 -2.75
N LEU A 59 3.29 -0.03 -2.71
CA LEU A 59 3.95 -1.07 -3.49
C LEU A 59 4.19 -0.42 -4.87
N THR A 60 5.39 0.12 -5.04
CA THR A 60 5.68 0.93 -6.21
C THR A 60 5.84 -0.06 -7.34
N ALA A 61 5.11 0.20 -8.43
CA ALA A 61 5.14 -0.49 -9.71
C ALA A 61 6.54 -0.64 -10.35
N ASP A 62 7.60 -0.15 -9.70
CA ASP A 62 9.00 -0.16 -10.13
C ASP A 62 9.73 -1.50 -9.93
N ASN A 63 9.16 -2.47 -9.22
CA ASN A 63 9.74 -3.81 -9.09
C ASN A 63 8.75 -4.90 -9.51
N ILE A 64 8.07 -4.72 -10.65
CA ILE A 64 7.47 -5.85 -11.34
C ILE A 64 8.62 -6.54 -12.08
N GLU A 65 9.12 -7.64 -11.55
CA GLU A 65 10.06 -8.52 -12.27
C GLU A 65 9.33 -9.10 -13.48
N ILE A 66 9.42 -8.40 -14.62
CA ILE A 66 8.78 -8.79 -15.89
C ILE A 66 9.25 -10.19 -16.32
N GLU A 67 10.45 -10.59 -15.90
CA GLU A 67 11.06 -11.87 -16.19
C GLU A 67 10.28 -13.09 -15.67
N ASN A 68 9.40 -12.93 -14.66
CA ASN A 68 8.55 -13.99 -14.11
C ASN A 68 7.05 -13.67 -14.20
N CYS A 69 6.64 -12.91 -15.22
CA CYS A 69 5.25 -12.52 -15.36
C CYS A 69 4.40 -13.65 -15.99
N SER A 70 3.37 -14.10 -15.26
CA SER A 70 2.41 -15.09 -15.77
C SER A 70 1.20 -14.42 -16.42
N GLU A 71 0.75 -14.94 -17.55
CA GLU A 71 -0.52 -14.47 -18.14
C GLU A 71 -1.70 -14.79 -17.21
N TYR A 72 -2.53 -13.77 -16.99
CA TYR A 72 -3.76 -13.87 -16.22
C TYR A 72 -4.75 -14.83 -16.89
N SER A 73 -5.27 -15.75 -16.11
CA SER A 73 -6.32 -16.69 -16.48
C SER A 73 -7.20 -16.96 -15.27
N PRO A 74 -8.53 -16.89 -15.42
CA PRO A 74 -9.45 -17.13 -14.31
C PRO A 74 -9.43 -18.58 -13.81
N LYS A 75 -8.82 -19.51 -14.56
CA LYS A 75 -8.65 -20.93 -14.16
C LYS A 75 -7.40 -21.17 -13.32
N LYS A 76 -6.45 -20.23 -13.35
CA LYS A 76 -5.22 -20.31 -12.56
C LYS A 76 -5.47 -19.77 -11.16
N SER A 77 -4.52 -20.06 -10.28
CA SER A 77 -4.45 -19.51 -8.94
C SER A 77 -3.14 -18.73 -8.82
N TYR A 78 -3.17 -17.61 -8.12
CA TYR A 78 -2.03 -16.68 -8.02
C TYR A 78 -1.53 -16.59 -6.58
N SER A 79 -0.40 -15.94 -6.31
CA SER A 79 0.04 -15.64 -4.93
C SER A 79 0.17 -14.14 -4.69
N VAL A 80 -0.04 -13.69 -3.45
CA VAL A 80 0.23 -12.28 -3.10
C VAL A 80 1.72 -12.01 -3.33
N GLY A 81 2.02 -10.95 -4.09
CA GLY A 81 3.35 -10.61 -4.53
C GLY A 81 3.69 -11.05 -5.95
N GLU A 82 2.86 -11.91 -6.57
CA GLU A 82 3.08 -12.42 -7.93
C GLU A 82 2.76 -11.37 -9.00
N SER A 83 3.57 -11.35 -10.06
CA SER A 83 3.40 -10.48 -11.22
C SER A 83 2.57 -11.16 -12.30
N ILE A 84 1.49 -10.51 -12.74
CA ILE A 84 0.58 -11.02 -13.76
C ILE A 84 0.44 -10.05 -14.93
N TYR A 85 0.25 -10.59 -16.13
CA TYR A 85 -0.04 -9.82 -17.34
C TYR A 85 -1.48 -10.06 -17.75
N HIS A 86 -2.24 -8.99 -17.98
CA HIS A 86 -3.62 -9.08 -18.43
C HIS A 86 -3.73 -8.71 -19.91
N SER A 87 -3.81 -9.71 -20.78
CA SER A 87 -3.80 -9.53 -22.25
C SER A 87 -4.90 -8.61 -22.77
N ALA A 88 -6.11 -8.65 -22.21
CA ALA A 88 -7.20 -7.76 -22.64
C ALA A 88 -6.95 -6.27 -22.32
N TRP A 89 -6.04 -5.98 -21.39
CA TRP A 89 -5.72 -4.63 -20.93
C TRP A 89 -4.33 -4.18 -21.36
N ASP A 90 -3.53 -5.09 -21.91
CA ASP A 90 -2.13 -4.89 -22.21
C ASP A 90 -1.39 -4.21 -21.03
N ASP A 91 -1.62 -4.74 -19.84
CA ASP A 91 -1.15 -4.15 -18.59
C ASP A 91 -0.57 -5.22 -17.66
N TYR A 92 0.49 -4.83 -16.98
CA TYR A 92 1.18 -5.64 -16.00
C TYR A 92 0.74 -5.20 -14.62
N GLY A 93 0.50 -6.17 -13.74
CA GLY A 93 0.08 -5.89 -12.38
C GLY A 93 0.67 -6.86 -11.39
N ARG A 94 0.68 -6.47 -10.13
CA ARG A 94 1.13 -7.30 -9.03
C ARG A 94 -0.03 -7.62 -8.11
N VAL A 95 -0.17 -8.87 -7.71
CA VAL A 95 -1.19 -9.29 -6.76
C VAL A 95 -0.87 -8.72 -5.38
N ILE A 96 -1.74 -7.88 -4.85
CA ILE A 96 -1.60 -7.23 -3.54
C ILE A 96 -2.46 -7.88 -2.46
N GLY A 97 -3.36 -8.80 -2.83
CA GLY A 97 -4.21 -9.49 -1.86
C GLY A 97 -5.15 -10.50 -2.49
N LYS A 98 -5.79 -11.29 -1.64
CA LYS A 98 -6.81 -12.27 -2.01
C LYS A 98 -8.04 -12.10 -1.13
N GLU A 99 -9.21 -12.36 -1.71
CA GLU A 99 -10.50 -12.27 -1.06
C GLU A 99 -11.41 -13.39 -1.57
N ILE A 100 -12.19 -13.97 -0.65
CA ILE A 100 -13.28 -14.88 -1.01
C ILE A 100 -14.56 -14.05 -1.03
N SER A 101 -15.22 -13.99 -2.18
CA SER A 101 -16.51 -13.32 -2.31
C SER A 101 -17.59 -14.10 -1.53
N SER A 102 -18.67 -13.43 -1.13
CA SER A 102 -19.78 -14.05 -0.40
C SER A 102 -20.43 -15.22 -1.14
N SER A 103 -20.25 -15.30 -2.46
CA SER A 103 -20.69 -16.40 -3.33
C SER A 103 -19.71 -17.59 -3.35
N GLY A 104 -18.63 -17.56 -2.56
CA GLY A 104 -17.61 -18.62 -2.51
C GLY A 104 -16.56 -18.56 -3.61
N GLN A 105 -16.57 -17.51 -4.44
CA GLN A 105 -15.61 -17.33 -5.53
C GLN A 105 -14.31 -16.71 -5.01
N ASN A 106 -13.17 -17.25 -5.46
CA ASN A 106 -11.86 -16.71 -5.14
C ASN A 106 -11.56 -15.49 -6.04
N THR A 107 -11.12 -14.41 -5.41
CA THR A 107 -10.84 -13.14 -6.07
C THR A 107 -9.48 -12.63 -5.63
N ILE A 108 -8.70 -12.09 -6.55
CA ILE A 108 -7.42 -11.45 -6.29
C ILE A 108 -7.54 -9.94 -6.47
N LYS A 109 -6.88 -9.18 -5.59
CA LYS A 109 -6.65 -7.76 -5.76
C LYS A 109 -5.31 -7.58 -6.45
N VAL A 110 -5.29 -6.86 -7.55
CA VAL A 110 -4.10 -6.64 -8.37
C VAL A 110 -3.91 -5.14 -8.57
N GLU A 111 -2.70 -4.66 -8.34
CA GLU A 111 -2.31 -3.30 -8.68
C GLU A 111 -1.61 -3.30 -10.04
N PHE A 112 -2.29 -2.76 -11.03
CA PHE A 112 -1.81 -2.62 -12.40
C PHE A 112 -1.05 -1.31 -12.61
N GLN A 113 -0.07 -1.32 -13.51
CA GLN A 113 0.78 -0.16 -13.79
C GLN A 113 0.00 1.00 -14.42
N LYS A 114 -0.83 0.72 -15.44
CA LYS A 114 -1.61 1.75 -16.15
C LYS A 114 -2.99 1.93 -15.50
N LEU A 115 -3.63 0.83 -15.09
CA LEU A 115 -5.02 0.81 -14.63
C LEU A 115 -5.22 0.95 -13.11
N GLY A 116 -4.15 0.86 -12.31
CA GLY A 116 -4.23 0.89 -10.84
C GLY A 116 -4.90 -0.35 -10.25
N HIS A 117 -5.61 -0.20 -9.12
CA HIS A 117 -6.19 -1.35 -8.42
C HIS A 117 -7.39 -1.97 -9.14
N LYS A 118 -7.35 -3.27 -9.39
CA LYS A 118 -8.43 -4.09 -9.97
C LYS A 118 -8.65 -5.36 -9.15
N LYS A 119 -9.87 -5.88 -9.23
CA LYS A 119 -10.21 -7.20 -8.71
C LYS A 119 -10.41 -8.16 -9.87
N LEU A 120 -9.80 -9.33 -9.79
CA LEU A 120 -9.89 -10.39 -10.79
C LEU A 120 -10.31 -11.70 -10.12
N ILE A 121 -10.97 -12.57 -10.86
CA ILE A 121 -11.41 -13.87 -10.33
C ILE A 121 -10.31 -14.89 -10.58
N GLU A 122 -10.08 -15.79 -9.63
CA GLU A 122 -9.17 -16.92 -9.78
C GLU A 122 -9.90 -18.25 -9.48
N SER A 123 -9.30 -19.36 -9.90
CA SER A 123 -9.81 -20.71 -9.62
C SER A 123 -11.26 -20.99 -10.06
N ILE A 124 -11.73 -20.43 -11.19
CA ILE A 124 -12.98 -20.88 -11.83
C ILE A 124 -12.76 -22.30 -12.34
N LEU A 125 -13.49 -23.25 -11.76
CA LEU A 125 -13.60 -24.63 -12.23
C LEU A 125 -14.51 -24.72 -13.46
#